data_AF-A0A8E0WLA5-F1
#
_entry.id   AF-A0A8E0WLA5-F1
#
_cell.length_a   1.000
_cell.length_b   1.000
_cell.length_c   1.000
_cell.angle_alpha   90.00
_cell.angle_beta   90.00
_cell.angle_gamma   90.00
#
_symmetry.space_group_name_H-M   'P 1'
#
loop_
_entity.id
_entity.type
_entity.pdbx_description
1 polymer ?
#
loop_
_entity_poly.entity_id
_entity_poly.type
_entity_poly.pdbx_seq_one_letter_code
_entity_poly.pdbx_strand_id
1 'polypeptide(L)'
;MTLRLNNNLIFKFKEFRSVVLPDTTQNTGKTFDISLVLKDSEGRNVDLSHLKISYDIDGKLKWLSLPNTPIIFENQWYPALTVYKGKLYSLPVSSGYYKYLNKLVQQNKGSVNIDHLDREFTIELLGE
;
A
#
# COMPACT_ATOMS: atom_id res chain seq x y z
N MET A 1 1.74 -16.95 0.05
CA MET A 1 1.52 -16.44 -1.31
C MET A 1 2.84 -16.45 -2.08
N THR A 2 2.85 -17.01 -3.29
CA THR A 2 4.02 -17.06 -4.18
C THR A 2 3.75 -16.33 -5.50
N LEU A 3 4.65 -15.42 -5.88
CA LEU A 3 4.49 -14.53 -7.02
C LEU A 3 5.73 -14.59 -7.92
N ARG A 4 5.53 -14.40 -9.22
CA ARG A 4 6.59 -14.20 -10.20
C ARG A 4 6.54 -12.76 -10.72
N LEU A 5 7.66 -12.06 -10.65
CA LEU A 5 7.86 -10.73 -11.22
C LEU A 5 8.72 -10.86 -12.48
N ASN A 6 8.33 -10.18 -13.55
CA ASN A 6 9.08 -10.07 -14.81
C ASN A 6 9.53 -11.43 -15.39
N ASN A 7 8.68 -12.45 -15.24
CA ASN A 7 8.88 -13.81 -15.74
C ASN A 7 10.10 -14.57 -15.17
N ASN A 8 10.84 -14.02 -14.20
CA ASN A 8 12.07 -14.65 -13.70
C ASN A 8 12.25 -14.60 -12.17
N LEU A 9 11.79 -13.55 -11.49
CA LEU A 9 12.01 -13.36 -10.06
C LEU A 9 10.84 -13.95 -9.26
N ILE A 10 11.10 -14.98 -8.47
CA ILE A 10 10.08 -15.62 -7.62
C ILE A 10 10.17 -15.07 -6.20
N PHE A 11 9.04 -14.59 -5.68
CA PHE A 11 8.89 -14.10 -4.31
C PHE A 11 7.89 -14.97 -3.56
N LYS A 12 8.30 -15.50 -2.42
CA LYS A 12 7.40 -16.19 -1.48
C LYS A 12 7.22 -15.32 -0.25
N PHE A 13 6.03 -14.73 -0.11
CA PHE A 13 5.68 -13.94 1.06
C PHE A 13 5.37 -14.88 2.23
N LYS A 14 6.25 -14.86 3.24
CA LYS A 14 6.10 -15.64 4.48
C LYS A 14 5.17 -14.97 5.48
N GLU A 15 5.28 -13.66 5.59
CA GLU A 15 4.51 -12.84 6.52
C GLU A 15 4.21 -11.48 5.87
N PHE A 16 3.04 -10.93 6.16
CA PHE A 16 2.70 -9.55 5.84
C PHE A 16 1.87 -8.96 6.99
N ARG A 17 1.81 -7.63 7.04
CA ARG A 17 1.01 -6.89 8.02
C ARG A 17 -0.17 -6.24 7.31
N SER A 18 -1.34 -6.29 7.92
CA SER A 18 -2.48 -5.47 7.53
C SER A 18 -2.94 -4.61 8.71
N VAL A 19 -2.70 -3.31 8.62
CA VAL A 19 -3.14 -2.33 9.60
C VAL A 19 -4.48 -1.76 9.15
N VAL A 20 -5.43 -1.68 10.08
CA VAL A 20 -6.66 -0.91 9.91
C VAL A 20 -6.49 0.41 10.65
N LEU A 21 -6.76 1.49 9.95
CA LEU A 21 -6.67 2.85 10.46
C LEU A 21 -8.05 3.46 10.60
N PRO A 22 -8.21 4.48 11.46
CA PRO A 22 -9.48 5.16 11.59
C PRO A 22 -9.81 5.96 10.33
N ASP A 23 -11.07 5.96 9.91
CA ASP A 23 -11.54 6.71 8.74
C ASP A 23 -11.45 8.23 8.95
N THR A 24 -11.68 8.63 10.19
CA THR A 24 -11.60 10.01 10.67
C THR A 24 -10.80 10.07 11.96
N THR A 25 -10.13 11.19 12.15
CA THR A 25 -9.46 11.55 13.41
C THR A 25 -10.21 12.71 14.06
N GLN A 26 -9.83 13.06 15.29
CA GLN A 26 -10.38 14.24 15.95
C GLN A 26 -10.04 15.48 15.13
N ASN A 27 -10.99 16.42 15.01
CA ASN A 27 -10.69 17.75 14.49
C ASN A 27 -9.76 18.46 15.48
N THR A 28 -8.48 18.52 15.11
CA THR A 28 -7.44 19.20 15.89
C THR A 28 -7.07 20.57 15.32
N GLY A 29 -7.74 20.99 14.22
CA GLY A 29 -7.36 22.15 13.43
C GLY A 29 -6.00 22.00 12.72
N LYS A 30 -5.43 20.79 12.68
CA LYS A 30 -4.13 20.49 12.10
C LYS A 30 -4.22 19.28 11.18
N THR A 31 -3.37 19.25 10.16
CA THR A 31 -3.16 18.05 9.36
C THR A 31 -2.39 17.00 10.16
N PHE A 32 -2.67 15.74 9.89
CA PHE A 32 -2.02 14.61 10.56
C PHE A 32 -1.59 13.56 9.56
N ASP A 33 -0.35 13.07 9.70
CA ASP A 33 0.28 12.14 8.77
C ASP A 33 0.69 10.85 9.50
N ILE A 34 0.37 9.71 8.89
CA ILE A 34 0.87 8.40 9.29
C ILE A 34 1.73 7.86 8.15
N SER A 35 2.98 7.50 8.45
CA SER A 35 3.87 6.81 7.52
C SER A 35 4.04 5.36 7.96
N LEU A 36 3.63 4.42 7.11
CA LEU A 36 3.75 2.99 7.39
C LEU A 36 4.83 2.36 6.51
N VAL A 37 5.83 1.75 7.16
CA VAL A 37 6.95 1.07 6.49
C VAL A 37 6.47 -0.14 5.69
N LEU A 38 7.12 -0.37 4.56
CA LEU A 38 6.90 -1.56 3.74
C LEU A 38 7.52 -2.80 4.41
N LYS A 39 7.06 -3.99 4.01
CA LYS A 39 7.73 -5.26 4.34
C LYS A 39 8.23 -5.97 3.09
N ASP A 40 9.39 -6.62 3.20
CA ASP A 40 9.88 -7.55 2.16
C ASP A 40 9.18 -8.92 2.23
N SER A 41 9.52 -9.83 1.31
CA SER A 41 8.92 -11.17 1.26
C SER A 41 9.21 -12.03 2.50
N GLU A 42 10.25 -11.69 3.26
CA GLU A 42 10.61 -12.36 4.52
C GLU A 42 9.89 -11.74 5.73
N GLY A 43 9.06 -10.71 5.52
CA GLY A 43 8.31 -10.03 6.57
C GLY A 43 9.10 -8.96 7.33
N ARG A 44 10.31 -8.61 6.87
CA ARG A 44 11.16 -7.60 7.52
C ARG A 44 10.73 -6.21 7.11
N ASN A 45 10.71 -5.28 8.05
CA ASN A 45 10.46 -3.87 7.73
C ASN A 45 11.60 -3.31 6.88
N VAL A 46 11.24 -2.53 5.86
CA VAL A 46 12.19 -1.91 4.94
C VAL A 46 11.95 -0.40 4.92
N ASP A 47 12.88 0.34 5.50
CA ASP A 47 12.86 1.81 5.55
C ASP A 47 13.47 2.41 4.28
N LEU A 48 12.82 2.14 3.14
CA LEU A 48 13.19 2.71 1.83
C LEU A 48 12.08 3.58 1.25
N SER A 49 10.83 3.29 1.62
CA SER A 49 9.65 4.06 1.26
C SER A 49 8.50 3.67 2.19
N HIS A 50 7.37 4.36 2.05
CA HIS A 50 6.24 4.27 2.97
C HIS A 50 4.91 4.33 2.22
N LEU A 51 3.89 3.67 2.78
CA LEU A 51 2.52 4.10 2.55
C LEU A 51 2.25 5.27 3.49
N LYS A 52 2.09 6.47 2.93
CA LYS A 52 1.73 7.67 3.69
C LYS A 52 0.23 7.92 3.62
N ILE A 53 -0.36 8.25 4.75
CA ILE A 53 -1.80 8.43 4.94
C ILE A 53 -1.99 9.76 5.66
N SER A 54 -2.71 10.68 5.03
CA SER A 54 -2.79 12.07 5.47
C SER A 54 -4.23 12.50 5.66
N TYR A 55 -4.50 13.04 6.84
CA TYR A 55 -5.78 13.59 7.26
C TYR A 55 -5.72 15.12 7.22
N ASP A 56 -6.80 15.76 6.79
CA ASP A 56 -6.92 17.22 6.81
C ASP A 56 -7.22 17.77 8.20
N ILE A 57 -7.37 19.10 8.28
CA ILE A 57 -7.71 19.83 9.50
C ILE A 57 -9.04 19.40 10.13
N ASP A 58 -9.97 18.88 9.33
CA ASP A 58 -11.27 18.37 9.79
C ASP A 58 -11.17 16.92 10.26
N GLY A 59 -9.97 16.33 10.22
CA GLY A 59 -9.69 14.95 10.59
C GLY A 59 -10.12 13.95 9.53
N LYS A 60 -10.42 14.36 8.28
CA LYS A 60 -10.83 13.44 7.22
C LYS A 60 -9.63 12.94 6.44
N LEU A 61 -9.62 11.64 6.12
CA LEU A 61 -8.63 11.07 5.22
C LEU A 61 -8.72 11.75 3.85
N LYS A 62 -7.64 12.39 3.41
CA LYS A 62 -7.59 13.15 2.15
C LYS A 62 -6.51 12.70 1.20
N TRP A 63 -5.37 12.23 1.68
CA TRP A 63 -4.29 11.84 0.79
C TRP A 63 -3.70 10.50 1.14
N LEU A 64 -3.40 9.73 0.10
CA LEU A 64 -2.52 8.57 0.16
C LEU A 64 -1.29 8.88 -0.68
N SER A 65 -0.10 8.64 -0.17
CA SER A 65 1.13 8.61 -0.96
C SER A 65 1.66 7.19 -0.98
N LEU A 66 1.94 6.70 -2.18
CA LEU A 66 2.44 5.35 -2.41
C LEU A 66 3.81 5.41 -3.07
N PRO A 67 4.71 4.46 -2.76
CA PRO A 67 5.99 4.33 -3.45
C PRO A 67 5.81 4.17 -4.96
N ASN A 68 4.82 3.39 -5.39
CA ASN A 68 4.50 3.12 -6.77
C ASN A 68 3.04 2.64 -6.85
N THR A 69 2.49 2.55 -8.07
CA THR A 69 1.18 1.99 -8.35
C THR A 69 1.03 0.63 -7.65
N PRO A 70 0.00 0.47 -6.79
CA PRO A 70 -0.12 -0.75 -6.00
C PRO A 70 -0.73 -1.87 -6.83
N ILE A 71 -0.29 -3.08 -6.55
CA ILE A 71 -0.84 -4.31 -7.10
C ILE A 71 -1.88 -4.82 -6.12
N ILE A 72 -3.10 -4.94 -6.62
CA ILE A 72 -4.28 -5.25 -5.82
C ILE A 72 -4.88 -6.56 -6.34
N PHE A 73 -5.04 -7.51 -5.44
CA PHE A 73 -5.59 -8.82 -5.77
C PHE A 73 -7.13 -8.82 -5.69
N GLU A 74 -7.74 -9.80 -6.36
CA GLU A 74 -9.16 -10.09 -6.20
C GLU A 74 -9.47 -10.62 -4.79
N ASN A 75 -8.62 -11.53 -4.28
CA ASN A 75 -8.69 -11.96 -2.88
C ASN A 75 -8.36 -10.78 -1.97
N GLN A 76 -9.40 -10.28 -1.28
CA GLN A 76 -9.32 -9.07 -0.46
C GLN A 76 -8.40 -9.22 0.76
N TRP A 77 -8.14 -10.46 1.19
CA TRP A 77 -7.31 -10.76 2.36
C TRP A 77 -5.82 -10.74 2.07
N TYR A 78 -5.44 -10.83 0.79
CA TYR A 78 -4.04 -10.73 0.40
C TYR A 78 -3.50 -9.33 0.62
N PRO A 79 -2.20 -9.16 0.92
CA PRO A 79 -1.61 -7.84 1.06
C PRO A 79 -1.73 -7.08 -0.26
N ALA A 80 -1.95 -5.78 -0.18
CA ALA A 80 -1.64 -4.92 -1.32
C ALA A 80 -0.12 -4.91 -1.49
N LEU A 81 0.38 -4.99 -2.72
CA LEU A 81 1.81 -5.02 -3.01
C LEU A 81 2.22 -3.79 -3.81
N THR A 82 3.52 -3.57 -3.91
CA THR A 82 4.09 -2.53 -4.75
C THR A 82 5.46 -2.99 -5.24
N VAL A 83 5.77 -2.68 -6.50
CA VAL A 83 7.13 -2.79 -7.00
C VAL A 83 7.82 -1.47 -6.72
N TYR A 84 8.97 -1.52 -6.08
CA TYR A 84 9.78 -0.35 -5.83
C TYR A 84 11.24 -0.67 -6.14
N LYS A 85 11.85 0.09 -7.07
CA LYS A 85 13.25 -0.12 -7.50
C LYS A 85 13.51 -1.57 -7.94
N GLY A 86 12.57 -2.13 -8.70
CA GLY A 86 12.67 -3.48 -9.28
C GLY A 86 12.49 -4.64 -8.29
N LYS A 87 12.03 -4.40 -7.06
CA LYS A 87 11.71 -5.44 -6.07
C LYS A 87 10.28 -5.33 -5.59
N LEU A 88 9.72 -6.46 -5.18
CA LEU A 88 8.35 -6.56 -4.69
C LEU A 88 8.30 -6.42 -3.17
N TYR A 89 7.41 -5.56 -2.69
CA TYR A 89 7.18 -5.30 -1.27
C TYR A 89 5.70 -5.36 -0.96
N SER A 90 5.36 -5.76 0.26
CA SER A 90 3.99 -5.65 0.76
C SER A 90 3.76 -4.29 1.40
N LEU A 91 2.69 -3.63 0.98
CA LEU A 91 2.11 -2.52 1.71
C LEU A 91 1.52 -3.04 3.02
N PRO A 92 1.52 -2.25 4.10
CA PRO A 92 1.04 -2.65 5.41
C PRO A 92 -0.49 -2.62 5.53
N VAL A 93 -1.20 -2.98 4.45
CA VAL A 93 -2.67 -3.05 4.32
C VAL A 93 -3.05 -4.19 3.38
N SER A 94 -4.24 -4.76 3.55
CA SER A 94 -4.78 -5.74 2.61
C SER A 94 -5.25 -5.09 1.30
N SER A 95 -5.42 -5.91 0.25
CA SER A 95 -5.94 -5.50 -1.05
C SER A 95 -7.37 -4.95 -0.93
N GLY A 96 -8.21 -5.58 -0.11
CA GLY A 96 -9.55 -5.09 0.18
C GLY A 96 -9.53 -3.75 0.92
N TYR A 97 -8.69 -3.63 1.94
CA TYR A 97 -8.61 -2.41 2.74
C TYR A 97 -8.01 -1.24 1.94
N TYR A 98 -7.04 -1.49 1.06
CA TYR A 98 -6.57 -0.47 0.13
C TYR A 98 -7.68 0.06 -0.79
N LYS A 99 -8.50 -0.84 -1.39
CA LYS A 99 -9.65 -0.41 -2.20
C LYS A 99 -10.60 0.48 -1.40
N TYR A 100 -10.81 0.14 -0.14
CA TYR A 100 -11.61 0.93 0.78
C TYR A 100 -11.00 2.33 1.05
N LEU A 101 -9.71 2.41 1.40
CA LEU A 101 -9.03 3.68 1.62
C LEU A 101 -9.07 4.57 0.37
N ASN A 102 -8.82 4.00 -0.82
CA ASN A 102 -8.91 4.74 -2.07
C ASN A 102 -10.33 5.30 -2.29
N LYS A 103 -11.38 4.49 -2.06
CA LYS A 103 -12.77 4.95 -2.14
C LYS A 103 -13.05 6.11 -1.17
N LEU A 104 -12.57 6.00 0.08
CA LEU A 104 -12.76 7.02 1.11
C LEU A 104 -12.10 8.35 0.73
N VAL A 105 -10.87 8.30 0.19
CA VAL A 105 -10.17 9.48 -0.35
C VAL A 105 -10.97 10.15 -1.46
N GLN A 106 -11.51 9.38 -2.42
CA GLN A 106 -12.32 9.92 -3.51
C GLN A 106 -13.61 10.57 -3.00
N GLN A 107 -14.29 9.94 -2.05
CA GLN A 107 -15.49 10.50 -1.40
C GLN A 107 -15.19 11.81 -0.67
N ASN A 108 -14.01 11.88 -0.04
CA ASN A 108 -13.54 13.08 0.62
C ASN A 108 -12.96 14.11 -0.36
N LYS A 109 -13.04 13.92 -1.69
CA LYS A 109 -12.43 14.82 -2.69
C LYS A 109 -10.93 15.04 -2.47
N GLY A 110 -10.26 13.97 -2.05
CA GLY A 110 -8.83 13.89 -1.87
C GLY A 110 -8.12 13.38 -3.12
N SER A 111 -6.85 13.00 -2.97
CA SER A 111 -6.09 12.41 -4.08
C SER A 111 -5.12 11.32 -3.62
N VAL A 112 -4.76 10.45 -4.57
CA VAL A 112 -3.69 9.45 -4.39
C VAL A 112 -2.49 9.92 -5.18
N ASN A 113 -1.34 10.03 -4.51
CA ASN A 113 -0.07 10.38 -5.11
C ASN A 113 0.82 9.14 -5.26
N ILE A 114 1.54 9.07 -6.38
CA ILE A 114 2.51 8.01 -6.66
C ILE A 114 3.89 8.66 -6.72
N ASP A 115 4.75 8.35 -5.74
CA ASP A 115 6.04 9.04 -5.55
C ASP A 115 7.10 8.58 -6.55
N HIS A 116 7.00 7.36 -7.06
CA HIS A 116 7.88 6.80 -8.07
C HIS A 116 7.11 5.95 -9.07
N LEU A 117 7.43 6.11 -10.35
CA LEU A 117 6.89 5.27 -11.41
C LEU A 117 8.00 4.35 -11.90
N ASP A 118 8.04 3.10 -11.42
CA ASP A 118 8.92 2.09 -12.02
C ASP A 118 8.47 1.80 -13.47
N ARG A 119 9.39 1.23 -14.27
CA ARG A 119 9.10 0.71 -15.61
C ARG A 119 7.98 -0.34 -15.55
N GLU A 120 7.34 -0.58 -16.69
CA GLU A 120 6.36 -1.67 -16.84
C GLU A 120 6.91 -3.00 -16.30
N PHE A 121 6.07 -3.69 -15.55
CA PHE A 121 6.37 -4.98 -14.94
C PHE A 121 5.23 -5.97 -15.14
N THR A 122 5.55 -7.26 -15.18
CA THR A 122 4.56 -8.33 -15.19
C THR A 122 4.55 -9.04 -13.84
N ILE A 123 3.36 -9.34 -13.33
CA ILE A 123 3.18 -10.10 -12.09
C ILE A 123 2.22 -11.25 -12.34
N GLU A 124 2.63 -12.42 -11.89
CA GLU A 124 1.86 -13.66 -11.97
C GLU A 124 1.77 -14.28 -10.58
N LEU A 125 0.56 -14.63 -10.16
CA LEU A 125 0.31 -15.41 -8.95
C LEU A 125 0.54 -16.89 -9.26
N LEU A 126 1.55 -17.48 -8.63
CA LEU A 126 1.91 -18.89 -8.84
C LEU A 126 1.20 -19.84 -7.85
N GLY A 127 0.71 -19.31 -6.73
CA GLY A 127 -0.01 -20.10 -5.73
C GLY A 127 -0.13 -19.40 -4.38
N GLU A 128 -0.94 -19.99 -3.51
CA GLU A 128 -1.09 -19.59 -2.10
C GLU A 128 0.11 -20.03 -1.25
#